data_AF-F2IGH8-F1
#
_entry.id   AF-F2IGH8-F1
#
_cell.length_a   1.000
_cell.length_b   1.000
_cell.length_c   1.000
_cell.angle_alpha   90.00
_cell.angle_beta   90.00
_cell.angle_gamma   90.00
#
_symmetry.space_group_name_H-M   'P 1'
#
loop_
_entity.id
_entity.type
_entity.pdbx_description
1 polymer ?
#
loop_
_entity_poly.entity_id
_entity_poly.type
_entity_poly.pdbx_seq_one_letter_code
_entity_poly.pdbx_strand_id
1 'polypeptide(L)'
;MHATIPFDALLDEITTSYNHPKFNRNKYENWLSEQFGECIEVYVIRCCNNNETKKVRLVESFIEAHPTSKMYLSAAFKRVVIDLDISVSTQILTAIKVANESFISFQKPLKQAKDTVLVLSKKCWTELPFEQLAFVYFANQFLDLEKECYRMLKEVVKSCNQKQLIKAIQKIQRTLLSWSNEVIQRFHFNRLTSSRSKKLSYDKKSLFALGYDCLENILVHLERFYSKYLDRELFVPFNVISSRVNCLQPRVERLKLIILNKCYNQELLNMLFQPLMLVSNVSAKNRLTYHQLMFIECYTNKLLQFFSKHPQNSSGTTLLHKCLIELNYNNPDYVEHLAKIYSQKLNNIDVEQDKLATLHLWLKGVNQVVSLNEVQYALHIESLKSLVIIWLEEEIWYHKSILLVQSNSQNNSESVLSNSIEKLKLNCSVNELAVLIRMFSETEILHCKTHRELIELITNHFQTSKVQDISVKSLSNKFYEPDNNSIALVREKLIQMLNRLNQL
;
A
#
# COMPACT_ATOMS: atom_id res chain seq x y z
N MET A 1 18.84 -18.72 1.01
CA MET A 1 19.02 -18.00 2.29
C MET A 1 17.80 -18.25 3.18
N HIS A 2 17.86 -19.27 4.03
CA HIS A 2 16.89 -19.49 5.11
C HIS A 2 17.35 -18.68 6.31
N ALA A 3 17.14 -17.38 6.28
CA ALA A 3 17.35 -16.55 7.47
C ALA A 3 16.07 -16.62 8.31
N THR A 4 15.96 -17.62 9.17
CA THR A 4 14.96 -17.65 10.23
C THR A 4 15.42 -16.70 11.32
N ILE A 5 14.87 -15.48 11.36
CA ILE A 5 14.99 -14.64 12.54
C ILE A 5 14.30 -15.42 13.68
N PRO A 6 14.98 -15.72 14.80
CA PRO A 6 14.52 -16.70 15.80
C PRO A 6 13.46 -16.15 16.77
N PHE A 7 12.54 -15.31 16.29
CA PHE A 7 11.56 -14.66 17.14
C PHE A 7 10.57 -15.65 17.77
N ASP A 8 10.12 -16.65 17.00
CA ASP A 8 9.21 -17.69 17.50
C ASP A 8 9.84 -18.50 18.64
N ALA A 9 11.09 -18.91 18.46
CA ALA A 9 11.85 -19.61 19.50
C ALA A 9 11.97 -18.76 20.77
N LEU A 10 12.17 -17.45 20.62
CA LEU A 10 12.25 -16.53 21.75
C LEU A 10 10.90 -16.39 22.46
N LEU A 11 9.79 -16.28 21.73
CA LEU A 11 8.43 -16.22 22.30
C LEU A 11 8.07 -17.49 23.09
N ASP A 12 8.43 -18.65 22.54
CA ASP A 12 8.16 -19.94 23.17
C ASP A 12 9.07 -20.16 24.39
N GLU A 13 10.32 -19.72 24.32
CA GLU A 13 11.24 -19.72 25.46
C GLU A 13 10.72 -18.82 26.59
N ILE A 14 10.24 -17.61 26.29
CA ILE A 14 9.61 -16.72 27.29
C ILE A 14 8.42 -17.43 27.94
N THR A 15 7.53 -18.02 27.14
CA THR A 15 6.32 -18.66 27.65
C THR A 15 6.66 -19.85 28.56
N THR A 16 7.57 -20.71 28.12
CA THR A 16 8.04 -21.88 28.87
C THR A 16 8.72 -21.46 30.18
N SER A 17 9.52 -20.40 30.14
CA SER A 17 10.33 -19.96 31.28
C SER A 17 9.50 -19.35 32.40
N TYR A 18 8.45 -18.59 32.06
CA TYR A 18 7.51 -18.08 33.06
C TYR A 18 6.61 -19.19 33.65
N ASN A 19 6.41 -20.29 32.92
CA ASN A 19 5.69 -21.46 33.44
C ASN A 19 6.60 -22.37 34.29
N HIS A 20 7.90 -22.42 33.99
CA HIS A 20 8.90 -23.28 34.64
C HIS A 20 10.17 -22.51 35.03
N PRO A 21 10.12 -21.65 36.06
CA PRO A 21 11.19 -20.69 36.38
C PRO A 21 12.52 -21.32 36.79
N LYS A 22 12.52 -22.57 37.28
CA LYS A 22 13.74 -23.24 37.71
C LYS A 22 14.56 -23.84 36.56
N PHE A 23 13.95 -24.09 35.40
CA PHE A 23 14.58 -24.89 34.34
C PHE A 23 15.68 -24.11 33.58
N ASN A 24 15.50 -22.81 33.41
CA ASN A 24 16.39 -21.98 32.57
C ASN A 24 17.22 -20.95 33.34
N ARG A 25 17.21 -20.97 34.68
CA ARG A 25 17.88 -19.94 35.49
C ARG A 25 19.37 -19.85 35.20
N ASN A 26 20.08 -20.97 35.27
CA ASN A 26 21.54 -21.02 35.05
C ASN A 26 21.92 -20.53 33.64
N LYS A 27 21.08 -20.80 32.64
CA LYS A 27 21.26 -20.29 31.27
C LYS A 27 21.28 -18.76 31.25
N TYR A 28 20.35 -18.12 31.94
CA TYR A 28 20.24 -16.66 31.98
C TYR A 28 21.35 -16.01 32.77
N GLU A 29 21.73 -16.59 33.91
CA GLU A 29 22.84 -16.11 34.75
C GLU A 29 24.17 -16.16 33.99
N ASN A 30 24.46 -17.29 33.34
CA ASN A 30 25.69 -17.45 32.57
C ASN A 30 25.75 -16.46 31.42
N TRP A 31 24.67 -16.34 30.64
CA TRP A 31 24.61 -15.40 29.52
C TRP A 31 24.78 -13.94 29.98
N LEU A 32 24.09 -13.53 31.05
CA LEU A 32 24.20 -12.16 31.57
C LEU A 32 25.60 -11.88 32.13
N SER A 33 26.22 -12.87 32.78
CA SER A 33 27.59 -12.76 33.29
C SER A 33 28.61 -12.64 32.15
N GLU A 34 28.44 -13.41 31.07
CA GLU A 34 29.30 -13.32 29.88
C GLU A 34 29.18 -11.97 29.17
N GLN A 35 27.96 -11.41 29.08
CA GLN A 35 27.72 -10.16 28.35
C GLN A 35 28.05 -8.90 29.15
N PHE A 36 27.75 -8.89 30.45
CA PHE A 36 27.84 -7.68 31.28
C PHE A 36 28.88 -7.80 32.40
N GLY A 37 29.46 -8.98 32.62
CA GLY A 37 30.33 -9.24 33.76
C GLY A 37 29.54 -9.25 35.05
N GLU A 38 29.88 -8.35 35.97
CA GLU A 38 29.29 -8.27 37.30
C GLU A 38 27.90 -7.62 37.26
N CYS A 39 26.96 -8.09 38.09
CA CYS A 39 25.65 -7.46 38.18
C CYS A 39 25.77 -6.15 38.95
N ILE A 40 25.33 -5.05 38.34
CA ILE A 40 25.34 -3.72 38.93
C ILE A 40 23.90 -3.26 39.12
N GLU A 41 23.51 -2.95 40.36
CA GLU A 41 22.24 -2.30 40.69
C GLU A 41 22.43 -0.78 40.73
N VAL A 42 21.53 -0.07 40.07
CA VAL A 42 21.52 1.38 39.95
C VAL A 42 20.35 1.92 40.77
N TYR A 43 20.64 2.77 41.74
CA TYR A 43 19.65 3.48 42.54
C TYR A 43 19.58 4.93 42.09
N VAL A 44 18.38 5.38 41.71
CA VAL A 44 18.10 6.78 41.36
C VAL A 44 17.60 7.49 42.61
N ILE A 45 18.36 8.47 43.08
CA ILE A 45 18.13 9.13 44.36
C ILE A 45 17.92 10.62 44.12
N ARG A 46 16.86 11.18 44.72
CA ARG A 46 16.61 12.61 44.75
C ARG A 46 16.96 13.17 46.13
N CYS A 47 17.77 14.22 46.16
CA CYS A 47 18.26 14.89 47.36
C CYS A 47 17.61 16.27 47.49
N CYS A 48 16.50 16.39 48.22
CA CYS A 48 15.88 17.71 48.42
C CYS A 48 16.58 18.48 49.54
N ASN A 49 17.07 19.69 49.24
CA ASN A 49 17.50 20.66 50.24
C ASN A 49 16.29 21.48 50.70
N ASN A 50 15.79 21.21 51.91
CA ASN A 50 14.96 22.16 52.65
C ASN A 50 15.82 22.74 53.79
N ASN A 51 15.73 24.04 54.03
CA ASN A 51 16.65 24.93 54.75
C ASN A 51 17.34 24.46 56.06
N GLU A 52 17.02 23.29 56.64
CA GLU A 52 17.76 22.71 57.79
C GLU A 52 17.93 21.17 57.75
N THR A 53 17.36 20.45 56.77
CA THR A 53 17.54 18.97 56.64
C THR A 53 17.60 18.52 55.17
N LYS A 54 18.69 17.82 54.79
CA LYS A 54 18.81 17.10 53.52
C LYS A 54 17.91 15.87 53.54
N LYS A 55 16.79 15.88 52.79
CA LYS A 55 15.93 14.71 52.65
C LYS A 55 16.32 13.90 51.41
N VAL A 56 16.75 12.66 51.64
CA VAL A 56 17.09 11.69 50.60
C VAL A 56 15.87 10.81 50.31
N ARG A 57 15.49 10.69 49.04
CA ARG A 57 14.40 9.80 48.61
C ARG A 57 14.85 8.91 47.46
N LEU A 58 14.71 7.60 47.62
CA LEU A 58 14.83 6.64 46.52
C LEU A 58 13.65 6.84 45.56
N VAL A 59 13.96 7.15 44.31
CA VAL A 59 12.97 7.32 43.24
C VAL A 59 12.68 5.97 42.59
N GLU A 60 13.74 5.22 42.29
CA GLU A 60 13.67 3.89 41.70
C GLU A 60 15.01 3.15 41.79
N SER A 61 14.97 1.82 41.67
CA SER A 61 16.15 0.99 41.46
C SER A 61 15.92 0.04 40.29
N PHE A 62 16.99 -0.29 39.58
CA PHE A 62 17.00 -1.26 38.49
C PHE A 62 18.43 -1.76 38.25
N ILE A 63 18.57 -2.90 37.60
CA ILE A 63 19.87 -3.44 37.18
C ILE A 63 20.40 -2.64 35.98
N GLU A 64 21.70 -2.41 35.87
CA GLU A 64 22.33 -1.66 34.77
C GLU A 64 21.97 -2.25 33.39
N ALA A 65 21.87 -3.57 33.28
CA ALA A 65 21.46 -4.26 32.05
C ALA A 65 19.96 -4.08 31.70
N HIS A 66 19.15 -3.46 32.57
CA HIS A 66 17.74 -3.18 32.32
C HIS A 66 17.57 -2.03 31.30
N PRO A 67 16.62 -2.08 30.34
CA PRO A 67 16.46 -1.05 29.31
C PRO A 67 16.31 0.40 29.81
N THR A 68 15.71 0.60 30.99
CA THR A 68 15.59 1.92 31.64
C THR A 68 16.94 2.57 31.93
N SER A 69 18.01 1.79 32.10
CA SER A 69 19.34 2.33 32.40
C SER A 69 19.83 3.32 31.34
N LYS A 70 19.48 3.12 30.06
CA LYS A 70 19.84 4.01 28.95
C LYS A 70 19.31 5.44 29.10
N MET A 71 18.29 5.66 29.93
CA MET A 71 17.77 7.00 30.23
C MET A 71 18.65 7.76 31.24
N TYR A 72 19.44 7.03 32.03
CA TYR A 72 20.21 7.54 33.17
C TYR A 72 21.72 7.43 32.96
N LEU A 73 22.17 6.37 32.30
CA LEU A 73 23.56 6.03 32.04
C LEU A 73 23.83 6.10 30.53
N SER A 74 25.05 6.50 30.16
CA SER A 74 25.50 6.48 28.77
C SER A 74 26.41 5.27 28.53
N ALA A 75 26.34 4.68 27.34
CA ALA A 75 27.21 3.58 26.93
C ALA A 75 28.70 3.97 26.79
N ALA A 76 29.02 5.27 26.69
CA ALA A 76 30.37 5.77 26.40
C ALA A 76 30.99 6.59 27.55
N PHE A 77 30.28 6.77 28.67
CA PHE A 77 30.75 7.66 29.73
C PHE A 77 31.67 6.90 30.69
N LYS A 78 32.93 7.30 30.70
CA LYS A 78 33.82 7.09 31.85
C LYS A 78 33.11 7.63 33.09
N ARG A 79 33.03 6.80 34.13
CA ARG A 79 32.42 7.08 35.45
C ARG A 79 32.78 8.50 35.90
N VAL A 80 31.90 9.48 35.68
CA VAL A 80 32.07 10.82 36.26
C VAL A 80 31.67 10.67 37.72
N VAL A 81 32.66 10.37 38.55
CA VAL A 81 32.49 10.26 39.99
C VAL A 81 32.12 11.63 40.52
N ILE A 82 31.00 11.73 41.21
CA ILE A 82 30.66 12.92 41.97
C ILE A 82 31.40 12.83 43.31
N ASP A 83 32.21 13.83 43.62
CA ASP A 83 32.65 14.05 44.99
C ASP A 83 31.47 14.60 45.79
N LEU A 84 30.90 13.78 46.67
CA LEU A 84 29.87 14.16 47.63
C LEU A 84 30.52 14.23 49.01
N ASP A 85 30.11 15.20 49.82
CA ASP A 85 30.51 15.27 51.23
C ASP A 85 30.26 13.92 51.93
N ILE A 86 31.21 13.49 52.77
CA ILE A 86 31.20 12.20 53.48
C ILE A 86 29.92 12.01 54.31
N SER A 87 29.38 13.09 54.88
CA SER A 87 28.11 13.07 55.61
C SER A 87 26.90 12.75 54.71
N VAL A 88 26.92 13.19 53.46
CA VAL A 88 25.81 12.99 52.51
C VAL A 88 25.88 11.60 51.91
N SER A 89 27.07 11.11 51.58
CA SER A 89 27.26 9.76 51.05
C SER A 89 26.85 8.69 52.07
N THR A 90 27.23 8.84 53.34
CA THR A 90 26.81 7.91 54.41
C THR A 90 25.30 7.92 54.65
N GLN A 91 24.65 9.10 54.65
CA GLN A 91 23.19 9.20 54.74
C GLN A 91 22.49 8.52 53.57
N ILE A 92 23.01 8.69 52.35
CA ILE A 92 22.47 8.06 51.15
C ILE A 92 22.60 6.54 51.24
N LEU A 93 23.79 6.01 51.52
CA LEU A 93 24.05 4.56 51.59
C LEU A 93 23.20 3.89 52.68
N THR A 94 23.05 4.54 53.84
CA THR A 94 22.17 4.06 54.92
C THR A 94 20.71 4.03 54.47
N ALA A 95 20.24 5.06 53.75
CA ALA A 95 18.85 5.14 53.30
C ALA A 95 18.48 4.06 52.26
N ILE A 96 19.43 3.62 51.43
CA ILE A 96 19.23 2.56 50.44
C ILE A 96 19.65 1.17 50.93
N LYS A 97 20.17 1.06 52.16
CA LYS A 97 20.66 -0.20 52.79
C LYS A 97 21.73 -0.93 51.96
N VAL A 98 22.63 -0.18 51.32
CA VAL A 98 23.75 -0.74 50.54
C VAL A 98 24.97 -0.83 51.45
N ALA A 99 25.61 -2.01 51.51
CA ALA A 99 26.83 -2.20 52.27
C ALA A 99 28.00 -1.43 51.62
N ASN A 100 28.94 -0.93 52.44
CA ASN A 100 30.10 -0.19 51.91
C ASN A 100 30.94 -1.05 50.94
N GLU A 101 30.98 -2.37 51.16
CA GLU A 101 31.72 -3.32 50.33
C GLU A 101 31.08 -3.54 48.95
N SER A 102 29.76 -3.36 48.83
CA SER A 102 29.05 -3.48 47.57
C SER A 102 28.98 -2.15 46.81
N PHE A 103 29.27 -1.02 47.45
CA PHE A 103 29.25 0.29 46.79
C PHE A 103 30.35 0.43 45.72
N ILE A 104 29.98 0.97 44.55
CA ILE A 104 30.90 1.18 43.43
C ILE A 104 31.21 2.67 43.26
N SER A 105 30.19 3.51 43.01
CA SER A 105 30.38 4.95 42.76
C SER A 105 29.08 5.73 42.79
N PHE A 106 29.20 7.06 42.97
CA PHE A 106 28.13 8.04 42.69
C PHE A 106 28.28 8.60 41.29
N GLN A 107 27.19 8.75 40.55
CA GLN A 107 27.18 9.30 39.19
C GLN A 107 26.06 10.33 38.97
N LYS A 108 26.26 11.26 38.04
CA LYS A 108 25.19 12.17 37.59
C LYS A 108 24.35 11.49 36.51
N PRO A 109 23.01 11.65 36.52
CA PRO A 109 22.16 11.15 35.46
C PRO A 109 22.41 11.88 34.13
N LEU A 110 22.19 11.18 33.02
CA LEU A 110 22.38 11.69 31.66
C LEU A 110 21.57 12.97 31.37
N LYS A 111 20.31 13.00 31.82
CA LYS A 111 19.49 14.21 31.85
C LYS A 111 19.80 14.92 33.17
N GLN A 112 20.37 16.14 33.09
CA GLN A 112 20.66 16.98 34.25
C GLN A 112 19.37 17.36 35.00
N ALA A 113 18.84 16.45 35.80
CA ALA A 113 17.85 16.76 36.80
C ALA A 113 18.61 17.36 37.99
N LYS A 114 18.29 18.61 38.33
CA LYS A 114 18.76 19.21 39.59
C LYS A 114 18.43 18.23 40.72
N ASP A 115 19.37 18.06 41.64
CA ASP A 115 19.20 17.27 42.86
C ASP A 115 19.03 15.75 42.68
N THR A 116 19.45 15.17 41.56
CA THR A 116 19.41 13.71 41.34
C THR A 116 20.81 13.11 41.27
N VAL A 117 21.04 12.04 42.04
CA VAL A 117 22.29 11.28 42.12
C VAL A 117 21.98 9.82 41.83
N LEU A 118 22.85 9.17 41.05
CA LEU A 118 22.84 7.74 40.83
C LEU A 118 23.84 7.07 41.77
N VAL A 119 23.42 5.99 42.41
CA VAL A 119 24.31 5.14 43.22
C VAL A 119 24.43 3.80 42.53
N LEU A 120 25.65 3.36 42.24
CA LEU A 120 25.91 2.04 41.69
C LEU A 120 26.42 1.10 42.79
N SER A 121 25.81 -0.07 42.90
CA SER A 121 26.19 -1.13 43.82
C SER A 121 26.40 -2.44 43.07
N LYS A 122 27.42 -3.19 43.47
CA LYS A 122 27.62 -4.58 43.11
C LYS A 122 26.50 -5.45 43.68
N LYS A 123 26.12 -6.45 42.90
CA LYS A 123 25.18 -7.51 43.28
C LYS A 123 25.61 -8.81 42.59
N CYS A 124 25.10 -9.94 43.06
CA CYS A 124 25.30 -11.20 42.34
C CYS A 124 24.09 -11.50 41.44
N TRP A 125 24.31 -12.02 40.24
CA TRP A 125 23.22 -12.48 39.36
C TRP A 125 22.38 -13.58 40.03
N THR A 126 23.00 -14.42 40.86
CA THR A 126 22.35 -15.52 41.58
C THR A 126 21.39 -15.04 42.66
N GLU A 127 21.53 -13.81 43.15
CA GLU A 127 20.67 -13.24 44.20
C GLU A 127 19.41 -12.58 43.63
N LEU A 128 19.32 -12.43 42.31
CA LEU A 128 18.18 -11.77 41.69
C LEU A 128 16.93 -12.66 41.68
N PRO A 129 15.73 -12.10 41.90
CA PRO A 129 14.49 -12.79 41.60
C PRO A 129 14.46 -13.27 40.15
N PHE A 130 13.88 -14.43 39.91
CA PHE A 130 13.84 -15.03 38.57
C PHE A 130 13.21 -14.09 37.54
N GLU A 131 12.16 -13.36 37.93
CA GLU A 131 11.45 -12.42 37.09
C GLU A 131 12.36 -11.30 36.60
N GLN A 132 13.24 -10.78 37.47
CA GLN A 132 14.21 -9.75 37.10
C GLN A 132 15.26 -10.30 36.13
N LEU A 133 15.80 -11.48 36.45
CA LEU A 133 16.80 -12.15 35.65
C LEU A 133 16.29 -12.48 34.24
N ALA A 134 15.13 -13.14 34.16
CA ALA A 134 14.49 -13.50 32.89
C ALA A 134 14.12 -12.25 32.08
N PHE A 135 13.55 -11.24 32.72
CA PHE A 135 13.21 -9.99 32.03
C PHE A 135 14.44 -9.33 31.40
N VAL A 136 15.53 -9.17 32.16
CA VAL A 136 16.75 -8.52 31.68
C VAL A 136 17.39 -9.33 30.56
N TYR A 137 17.44 -10.66 30.69
CA TYR A 137 17.90 -11.55 29.63
C TYR A 137 17.11 -11.34 28.34
N PHE A 138 15.79 -11.52 28.37
CA PHE A 138 14.96 -11.43 27.16
C PHE A 138 14.89 -10.01 26.59
N ALA A 139 14.91 -8.97 27.42
CA ALA A 139 14.97 -7.59 26.97
C ALA A 139 16.23 -7.31 26.13
N ASN A 140 17.36 -7.88 26.52
CA ASN A 140 18.60 -7.76 25.74
C ASN A 140 18.61 -8.68 24.51
N GLN A 141 18.00 -9.87 24.57
CA GLN A 141 17.80 -10.71 23.39
C GLN A 141 17.00 -9.99 22.30
N PHE A 142 15.96 -9.22 22.66
CA PHE A 142 15.24 -8.39 21.68
C PHE A 142 16.12 -7.29 21.08
N LEU A 143 16.99 -6.66 21.86
CA LEU A 143 17.92 -5.65 21.36
C LEU A 143 18.93 -6.24 20.38
N ASP A 144 19.43 -7.45 20.64
CA ASP A 144 20.36 -8.13 19.75
C ASP A 144 19.67 -8.65 18.48
N LEU A 145 18.42 -9.12 18.59
CA LEU A 145 17.58 -9.46 17.46
C LEU A 145 17.40 -8.26 16.51
N GLU A 146 17.14 -7.07 17.06
CA GLU A 146 17.01 -5.83 16.28
C GLU A 146 18.29 -5.52 15.51
N LYS A 147 19.46 -5.58 16.18
CA LYS A 147 20.77 -5.35 15.54
C LYS A 147 21.06 -6.39 14.45
N GLU A 148 20.76 -7.65 14.72
CA GLU A 148 20.99 -8.75 13.79
C GLU A 148 20.14 -8.58 12.53
N CYS A 149 18.88 -8.20 12.69
CA CYS A 149 18.00 -7.88 11.57
C CYS A 149 18.58 -6.73 10.72
N TYR A 150 19.10 -5.68 11.35
CA TYR A 150 19.75 -4.58 10.60
C TYR A 150 21.02 -5.02 9.87
N ARG A 151 21.82 -5.91 10.46
CA ARG A 151 23.00 -6.48 9.80
C ARG A 151 22.59 -7.32 8.59
N MET A 152 21.65 -8.23 8.77
CA MET A 152 21.11 -9.06 7.69
C MET A 152 20.54 -8.21 6.54
N LEU A 153 19.78 -7.15 6.84
CA LEU A 153 19.23 -6.26 5.82
C LEU A 153 20.34 -5.59 4.99
N LYS A 154 21.41 -5.13 5.65
CA LYS A 154 22.57 -4.55 4.95
C LYS A 154 23.27 -5.57 4.04
N GLU A 155 23.35 -6.83 4.45
CA GLU A 155 23.96 -7.90 3.65
C GLU A 155 23.08 -8.27 2.45
N VAL A 156 21.76 -8.41 2.65
CA VAL A 156 20.80 -8.68 1.57
C VAL A 156 20.90 -7.63 0.48
N VAL A 157 20.96 -6.34 0.85
CA VAL A 157 21.09 -5.22 -0.11
C VAL A 157 22.38 -5.29 -0.92
N LYS A 158 23.49 -5.74 -0.31
CA LYS A 158 24.78 -5.90 -1.01
C LYS A 158 24.79 -7.10 -1.96
N SER A 159 24.10 -8.17 -1.59
CA SER A 159 24.17 -9.47 -2.28
C SER A 159 23.12 -9.69 -3.37
N CYS A 160 21.99 -8.96 -3.34
CA CYS A 160 20.83 -9.23 -4.18
C CYS A 160 20.69 -8.25 -5.35
N ASN A 161 20.21 -8.74 -6.49
CA ASN A 161 19.70 -7.89 -7.56
C ASN A 161 18.33 -7.27 -7.19
N GLN A 162 17.87 -6.29 -7.96
CA GLN A 162 16.64 -5.53 -7.63
C GLN A 162 15.39 -6.43 -7.46
N LYS A 163 15.19 -7.45 -8.30
CA LYS A 163 14.04 -8.36 -8.21
C LYS A 163 14.11 -9.25 -6.96
N GLN A 164 15.30 -9.76 -6.65
CA GLN A 164 15.54 -10.57 -5.44
C GLN A 164 15.40 -9.73 -4.18
N LEU A 165 15.88 -8.48 -4.21
CA LEU A 165 15.79 -7.53 -3.10
C LEU A 165 14.32 -7.23 -2.74
N ILE A 166 13.46 -7.00 -3.74
CA ILE A 166 12.01 -6.83 -3.54
C ILE A 166 11.45 -8.05 -2.81
N LYS A 167 11.67 -9.26 -3.35
CA LYS A 167 11.14 -10.50 -2.75
C LYS A 167 11.66 -10.72 -1.33
N ALA A 168 12.93 -10.42 -1.07
CA ALA A 168 13.54 -10.58 0.25
C ALA A 168 12.94 -9.61 1.27
N ILE A 169 12.85 -8.32 0.93
CA ILE A 169 12.28 -7.29 1.81
C ILE A 169 10.80 -7.57 2.09
N GLN A 170 10.01 -7.91 1.06
CA GLN A 170 8.60 -8.25 1.24
C GLN A 170 8.42 -9.51 2.10
N LYS A 171 9.30 -10.51 1.97
CA LYS A 171 9.29 -11.69 2.84
C LYS A 171 9.54 -11.29 4.29
N ILE A 172 10.58 -10.48 4.56
CA ILE A 172 10.89 -9.99 5.91
C ILE A 172 9.72 -9.18 6.47
N GLN A 173 9.14 -8.28 5.68
CA GLN A 173 7.98 -7.46 6.07
C GLN A 173 6.80 -8.34 6.48
N ARG A 174 6.44 -9.35 5.70
CA ARG A 174 5.35 -10.30 6.01
C ARG A 174 5.63 -11.08 7.29
N THR A 175 6.86 -11.57 7.46
CA THR A 175 7.25 -12.30 8.67
C THR A 175 7.15 -11.43 9.92
N LEU A 176 7.68 -10.20 9.88
CA LEU A 176 7.60 -9.26 11.02
C LEU A 176 6.16 -8.89 11.37
N LEU A 177 5.29 -8.70 10.37
CA LEU A 177 3.87 -8.43 10.59
C LEU A 177 3.12 -9.63 11.16
N SER A 178 3.45 -10.85 10.72
CA SER A 178 2.93 -12.08 11.29
C SER A 178 3.24 -12.18 12.78
N TRP A 179 4.51 -11.99 13.15
CA TRP A 179 4.93 -11.98 14.55
C TRP A 179 4.31 -10.84 15.37
N SER A 180 4.15 -9.67 14.76
CA SER A 180 3.48 -8.55 15.42
C SER A 180 2.02 -8.91 15.75
N ASN A 181 1.32 -9.55 14.82
CA ASN A 181 -0.06 -10.00 15.04
C ASN A 181 -0.13 -11.11 16.08
N GLU A 182 0.82 -12.04 16.07
CA GLU A 182 0.89 -13.12 17.05
C GLU A 182 1.11 -12.60 18.47
N VAL A 183 2.01 -11.63 18.67
CA VAL A 183 2.21 -10.98 19.97
C VAL A 183 0.94 -10.25 20.41
N ILE A 184 0.25 -9.55 19.50
CA ILE A 184 -1.02 -8.90 19.82
C ILE A 184 -2.08 -9.92 20.27
N GLN A 185 -2.20 -11.04 19.54
CA GLN A 185 -3.19 -12.10 19.82
C GLN A 185 -2.88 -12.83 21.14
N ARG A 186 -1.65 -13.32 21.32
CA ARG A 186 -1.23 -14.06 22.52
C ARG A 186 -1.37 -13.24 23.82
N PHE A 187 -1.28 -11.91 23.74
CA PHE A 187 -1.25 -11.04 24.93
C PHE A 187 -2.41 -10.05 25.04
N HIS A 188 -3.42 -10.16 24.16
CA HIS A 188 -4.55 -9.23 24.07
C HIS A 188 -4.09 -7.76 24.13
N PHE A 189 -2.99 -7.45 23.45
CA PHE A 189 -2.30 -6.18 23.63
C PHE A 189 -2.99 -5.06 22.85
N ASN A 190 -3.71 -4.18 23.54
CA ASN A 190 -4.32 -3.00 22.91
C ASN A 190 -3.37 -1.79 22.99
N ARG A 191 -2.55 -1.61 21.94
CA ARG A 191 -1.54 -0.55 21.89
C ARG A 191 -2.05 0.82 21.44
N LEU A 192 -3.26 0.91 20.86
CA LEU A 192 -3.90 2.19 20.52
C LEU A 192 -3.95 3.16 21.69
N THR A 193 -4.04 2.64 22.92
CA THR A 193 -4.26 3.44 24.13
C THR A 193 -3.11 3.39 25.12
N SER A 194 -2.11 2.52 24.92
CA SER A 194 -0.97 2.39 25.83
C SER A 194 0.26 3.10 25.28
N SER A 195 0.41 4.35 25.70
CA SER A 195 1.63 5.14 25.46
C SER A 195 2.89 4.36 25.87
N ARG A 196 3.96 4.49 25.09
CA ARG A 196 5.32 3.99 25.39
C ARG A 196 5.87 4.49 26.74
N SER A 197 5.20 5.45 27.37
CA SER A 197 5.58 6.04 28.66
C SER A 197 5.19 5.23 29.90
N LYS A 198 4.62 4.03 29.77
CA LYS A 198 4.39 3.16 30.94
C LYS A 198 5.74 2.68 31.48
N LYS A 199 5.96 2.88 32.78
CA LYS A 199 7.14 2.38 33.49
C LYS A 199 7.24 0.87 33.29
N LEU A 200 8.37 0.40 32.75
CA LEU A 200 8.65 -1.02 32.58
C LEU A 200 8.73 -1.68 33.96
N SER A 201 7.92 -2.71 34.16
CA SER A 201 8.01 -3.60 35.31
C SER A 201 8.67 -4.93 34.91
N TYR A 202 9.21 -5.64 35.89
CA TYR A 202 9.76 -6.99 35.73
C TYR A 202 8.64 -8.03 35.58
N ASP A 203 7.79 -7.87 34.57
CA ASP A 203 6.64 -8.72 34.33
C ASP A 203 6.54 -9.15 32.87
N LYS A 204 5.84 -10.27 32.68
CA LYS A 204 5.59 -10.89 31.38
C LYS A 204 5.00 -9.87 30.38
N LYS A 205 4.09 -8.99 30.82
CA LYS A 205 3.43 -8.00 29.96
C LYS A 205 4.39 -6.92 29.44
N SER A 206 5.27 -6.38 30.30
CA SER A 206 6.27 -5.41 29.86
C SER A 206 7.27 -6.03 28.89
N LEU A 207 7.61 -7.31 29.07
CA LEU A 207 8.51 -8.01 28.15
C LEU A 207 7.90 -8.18 26.76
N PHE A 208 6.63 -8.56 26.65
CA PHE A 208 5.96 -8.62 25.34
C PHE A 208 5.75 -7.25 24.70
N ALA A 209 5.55 -6.20 25.50
CA ALA A 209 5.56 -4.83 24.98
C ALA A 209 6.92 -4.47 24.36
N LEU A 210 8.03 -4.87 24.97
CA LEU A 210 9.38 -4.71 24.41
C LEU A 210 9.60 -5.52 23.13
N GLY A 211 9.15 -6.78 23.10
CA GLY A 211 9.22 -7.61 21.90
C GLY A 211 8.44 -7.01 20.73
N TYR A 212 7.24 -6.49 20.99
CA TYR A 212 6.45 -5.77 19.99
C TYR A 212 7.12 -4.46 19.55
N ASP A 213 7.73 -3.70 20.48
CA ASP A 213 8.52 -2.51 20.14
C ASP A 213 9.70 -2.82 19.22
N CYS A 214 10.41 -3.93 19.48
CA CYS A 214 11.50 -4.40 18.64
C CYS A 214 11.00 -4.63 17.20
N LEU A 215 9.92 -5.40 17.02
CA LEU A 215 9.35 -5.66 15.69
C LEU A 215 8.93 -4.37 14.99
N GLU A 216 8.26 -3.46 15.69
CA GLU A 216 7.84 -2.17 15.15
C GLU A 216 9.04 -1.29 14.75
N ASN A 217 10.12 -1.27 15.53
CA ASN A 217 11.32 -0.51 15.19
C ASN A 217 11.96 -1.05 13.90
N ILE A 218 12.01 -2.37 13.73
CA ILE A 218 12.51 -3.00 12.50
C ILE A 218 11.61 -2.63 11.31
N LEU A 219 10.28 -2.68 11.48
CA LEU A 219 9.34 -2.29 10.43
C LEU A 219 9.46 -0.80 10.04
N VAL A 220 9.63 0.10 11.02
CA VAL A 220 9.91 1.53 10.78
C VAL A 220 11.22 1.72 10.02
N HIS A 221 12.25 0.94 10.36
CA HIS A 221 13.51 0.94 9.63
C HIS A 221 13.31 0.49 8.17
N LEU A 222 12.51 -0.54 7.94
CA LEU A 222 12.16 -0.99 6.59
C LEU A 222 11.47 0.10 5.78
N GLU A 223 10.50 0.80 6.36
CA GLU A 223 9.85 1.94 5.70
C GLU A 223 10.84 3.05 5.38
N ARG A 224 11.69 3.45 6.33
CA ARG A 224 12.61 4.58 6.16
C ARG A 224 13.67 4.36 5.09
N PHE A 225 14.26 3.17 5.04
CA PHE A 225 15.41 2.90 4.17
C PHE A 225 15.05 2.10 2.92
N TYR A 226 13.92 1.41 2.91
CA TYR A 226 13.56 0.44 1.87
C TYR A 226 12.12 0.60 1.35
N SER A 227 11.50 1.76 1.53
CA SER A 227 10.12 2.07 1.10
C SER A 227 9.78 1.64 -0.34
N LYS A 228 10.72 1.79 -1.27
CA LYS A 228 10.54 1.42 -2.69
C LYS A 228 10.32 -0.07 -2.93
N TYR A 229 10.72 -0.91 -1.99
CA TYR A 229 10.67 -2.37 -2.10
C TYR A 229 9.59 -3.00 -1.24
N LEU A 230 8.86 -2.20 -0.45
CA LEU A 230 7.79 -2.69 0.40
C LEU A 230 6.58 -3.18 -0.40
N ASP A 231 5.91 -4.19 0.14
CA ASP A 231 4.59 -4.58 -0.28
C ASP A 231 3.58 -3.57 0.27
N ARG A 232 2.91 -2.86 -0.65
CA ARG A 232 2.00 -1.76 -0.31
C ARG A 232 0.62 -2.24 0.15
N GLU A 233 0.28 -3.51 -0.11
CA GLU A 233 -0.99 -4.10 0.32
C GLU A 233 -0.96 -4.52 1.80
N LEU A 234 0.22 -4.57 2.41
CA LEU A 234 0.36 -4.91 3.81
C LEU A 234 0.07 -3.73 4.74
N PHE A 235 -0.31 -4.05 5.97
CA PHE A 235 -0.61 -3.06 7.00
C PHE A 235 0.61 -2.23 7.39
N VAL A 236 0.35 -0.95 7.63
CA VAL A 236 1.34 0.00 8.15
C VAL A 236 1.61 -0.33 9.62
N PRO A 237 2.88 -0.27 10.08
CA PRO A 237 3.24 -0.45 11.49
C PRO A 237 2.51 0.56 12.36
N PHE A 238 2.18 0.14 13.56
CA PHE A 238 1.32 0.89 14.44
C PHE A 238 1.90 2.24 14.87
N ASN A 239 3.22 2.29 15.10
CA ASN A 239 3.91 3.53 15.46
C ASN A 239 3.88 4.55 14.32
N VAL A 240 3.96 4.05 13.08
CA VAL A 240 3.87 4.87 11.87
C VAL A 240 2.44 5.39 11.70
N ILE A 241 1.44 4.53 11.89
CA ILE A 241 0.03 4.94 11.90
C ILE A 241 -0.18 6.04 12.94
N SER A 242 0.19 5.81 14.20
CA SER A 242 -0.04 6.79 15.28
C SER A 242 0.59 8.15 14.96
N SER A 243 1.83 8.18 14.46
CA SER A 243 2.48 9.44 14.11
C SER A 243 1.89 10.11 12.85
N ARG A 244 1.71 9.38 11.74
CA ARG A 244 1.21 9.94 10.48
C ARG A 244 -0.25 10.28 10.52
N VAL A 245 -1.10 9.44 11.12
CA VAL A 245 -2.53 9.71 11.29
C VAL A 245 -2.74 10.92 12.19
N ASN A 246 -2.00 11.06 13.29
CA ASN A 246 -2.11 12.25 14.14
C ASN A 246 -1.75 13.54 13.38
N CYS A 247 -0.79 13.50 12.45
CA CYS A 247 -0.45 14.63 11.59
C CYS A 247 -1.47 14.86 10.46
N LEU A 248 -2.10 13.79 9.96
CA LEU A 248 -3.06 13.83 8.85
C LEU A 248 -4.46 14.25 9.30
N GLN A 249 -4.88 13.85 10.51
CA GLN A 249 -6.22 14.07 11.05
C GLN A 249 -6.66 15.54 10.99
N PRO A 250 -5.87 16.53 11.44
CA PRO A 250 -6.30 17.94 11.39
C PRO A 250 -6.54 18.43 9.95
N ARG A 251 -5.78 17.88 9.00
CA ARG A 251 -5.87 18.23 7.57
C ARG A 251 -7.10 17.60 6.94
N VAL A 252 -7.41 16.36 7.34
CA VAL A 252 -8.64 15.65 6.96
C VAL A 252 -9.86 16.39 7.50
N GLU A 253 -9.89 16.75 8.78
CA GLU A 253 -11.00 17.51 9.37
C GLU A 253 -11.20 18.87 8.69
N ARG A 254 -10.11 19.59 8.40
CA ARG A 254 -10.17 20.83 7.61
C ARG A 254 -10.79 20.58 6.23
N LEU A 255 -10.36 19.53 5.53
CA LEU A 255 -10.90 19.19 4.22
C LEU A 255 -12.38 18.85 4.28
N LYS A 256 -12.82 18.09 5.29
CA LYS A 256 -14.24 17.77 5.52
C LYS A 256 -15.08 19.03 5.63
N LEU A 257 -14.65 20.00 6.44
CA LEU A 257 -15.35 21.28 6.59
C LEU A 257 -15.44 22.06 5.27
N ILE A 258 -14.35 22.08 4.49
CA ILE A 258 -14.34 22.73 3.17
C ILE A 258 -15.35 22.06 2.23
N ILE A 259 -15.37 20.72 2.18
CA ILE A 259 -16.29 19.96 1.34
C ILE A 259 -17.75 20.21 1.73
N LEU A 260 -18.09 20.24 3.03
CA LEU A 260 -19.45 20.53 3.49
C LEU A 260 -19.92 21.93 3.11
N ASN A 261 -19.02 22.90 3.08
CA ASN A 261 -19.33 24.27 2.65
C ASN A 261 -19.54 24.38 1.12
N LYS A 262 -19.22 23.33 0.37
CA LYS A 262 -19.55 23.24 -1.06
C LYS A 262 -20.89 22.56 -1.20
N CYS A 263 -21.85 23.24 -1.84
CA CYS A 263 -23.21 22.76 -2.08
C CYS A 263 -23.27 21.63 -3.14
N TYR A 264 -22.44 20.59 -2.99
CA TYR A 264 -22.48 19.38 -3.82
C TYR A 264 -23.70 18.53 -3.45
N ASN A 265 -24.15 17.68 -4.38
CA ASN A 265 -25.23 16.73 -4.09
C ASN A 265 -24.78 15.67 -3.07
N GLN A 266 -25.75 15.05 -2.39
CA GLN A 266 -25.47 14.09 -1.31
C GLN A 266 -24.67 12.88 -1.80
N GLU A 267 -24.95 12.39 -3.01
CA GLU A 267 -24.22 11.26 -3.61
C GLU A 267 -22.71 11.59 -3.71
N LEU A 268 -22.34 12.71 -4.33
CA LEU A 268 -20.94 13.11 -4.49
C LEU A 268 -20.27 13.38 -3.15
N LEU A 269 -20.98 14.02 -2.21
CA LEU A 269 -20.47 14.23 -0.85
C LEU A 269 -20.07 12.90 -0.19
N ASN A 270 -20.96 11.90 -0.19
CA ASN A 270 -20.68 10.59 0.39
C ASN A 270 -19.43 9.94 -0.22
N MET A 271 -19.28 10.03 -1.54
CA MET A 271 -18.10 9.53 -2.25
C MET A 271 -16.82 10.28 -1.90
N LEU A 272 -16.88 11.61 -1.71
CA LEU A 272 -15.71 12.41 -1.29
C LEU A 272 -15.29 12.11 0.16
N PHE A 273 -16.25 11.77 1.03
CA PHE A 273 -15.95 11.43 2.43
C PHE A 273 -15.36 10.04 2.60
N GLN A 274 -15.64 9.08 1.72
CA GLN A 274 -15.18 7.69 1.90
C GLN A 274 -13.68 7.55 2.21
N PRO A 275 -12.75 8.13 1.43
CA PRO A 275 -11.32 8.04 1.75
C PRO A 275 -10.96 8.69 3.09
N LEU A 276 -11.70 9.74 3.49
CA LEU A 276 -11.46 10.49 4.73
C LEU A 276 -11.94 9.73 5.98
N MET A 277 -12.97 8.89 5.82
CA MET A 277 -13.47 8.03 6.89
C MET A 277 -12.47 6.95 7.30
N LEU A 278 -11.60 6.51 6.39
CA LEU A 278 -10.54 5.55 6.70
C LEU A 278 -9.61 6.06 7.81
N VAL A 279 -9.28 7.35 7.82
CA VAL A 279 -8.44 7.98 8.86
C VAL A 279 -9.21 8.11 10.17
N SER A 280 -10.49 8.43 10.09
CA SER A 280 -11.36 8.65 11.26
C SER A 280 -11.66 7.35 12.00
N ASN A 281 -11.66 6.22 11.28
CA ASN A 281 -12.02 4.89 11.79
C ASN A 281 -10.82 4.01 12.11
N VAL A 282 -9.59 4.56 12.07
CA VAL A 282 -8.37 3.80 12.36
C VAL A 282 -8.45 3.20 13.75
N SER A 283 -8.29 1.88 13.82
CA SER A 283 -8.26 1.17 15.09
C SER A 283 -7.39 -0.09 15.02
N ALA A 284 -7.27 -0.82 16.14
CA ALA A 284 -6.57 -2.09 16.19
C ALA A 284 -7.22 -3.14 15.27
N LYS A 285 -8.54 -3.01 15.02
CA LYS A 285 -9.30 -3.87 14.10
C LYS A 285 -9.27 -3.31 12.66
N ASN A 286 -9.28 -2.00 12.51
CA ASN A 286 -9.32 -1.32 11.21
C ASN A 286 -7.96 -0.63 10.95
N ARG A 287 -6.96 -1.42 10.55
CA ARG A 287 -5.63 -0.92 10.21
C ARG A 287 -5.57 -0.46 8.76
N LEU A 288 -4.75 0.56 8.50
CA LEU A 288 -4.48 1.03 7.14
C LEU A 288 -3.33 0.23 6.51
N THR A 289 -3.45 -0.04 5.22
CA THR A 289 -2.33 -0.51 4.40
C THR A 289 -1.46 0.65 3.95
N TYR A 290 -0.22 0.36 3.55
CA TYR A 290 0.68 1.41 3.02
C TYR A 290 0.05 2.09 1.80
N HIS A 291 -0.60 1.32 0.94
CA HIS A 291 -1.35 1.82 -0.21
C HIS A 291 -2.45 2.80 0.20
N GLN A 292 -3.31 2.40 1.14
CA GLN A 292 -4.40 3.26 1.64
C GLN A 292 -3.86 4.56 2.25
N LEU A 293 -2.83 4.47 3.09
CA LEU A 293 -2.23 5.65 3.72
C LEU A 293 -1.63 6.61 2.68
N MET A 294 -0.88 6.09 1.70
CA MET A 294 -0.33 6.89 0.60
C MET A 294 -1.44 7.56 -0.22
N PHE A 295 -2.50 6.82 -0.55
CA PHE A 295 -3.63 7.38 -1.29
C PHE A 295 -4.28 8.53 -0.54
N ILE A 296 -4.63 8.33 0.74
CA ILE A 296 -5.34 9.35 1.52
C ILE A 296 -4.51 10.61 1.71
N GLU A 297 -3.20 10.48 1.91
CA GLU A 297 -2.30 11.64 1.99
C GLU A 297 -2.29 12.42 0.66
N CYS A 298 -2.13 11.73 -0.47
CA CYS A 298 -2.17 12.36 -1.80
C CYS A 298 -3.53 13.02 -2.07
N TYR A 299 -4.62 12.29 -1.79
CA TYR A 299 -6.01 12.74 -1.92
C TYR A 299 -6.26 14.01 -1.11
N THR A 300 -5.90 14.00 0.18
CA THR A 300 -6.09 15.13 1.08
C THR A 300 -5.28 16.34 0.62
N ASN A 301 -4.02 16.15 0.25
CA ASN A 301 -3.15 17.22 -0.26
C ASN A 301 -3.72 17.87 -1.52
N LYS A 302 -4.07 17.04 -2.50
CA LYS A 302 -4.53 17.49 -3.82
C LYS A 302 -5.88 18.19 -3.72
N LEU A 303 -6.82 17.68 -2.93
CA LEU A 303 -8.13 18.34 -2.76
C LEU A 303 -8.02 19.65 -1.98
N LEU A 304 -7.17 19.72 -0.94
CA LEU A 304 -6.92 21.00 -0.26
C LEU A 304 -6.32 22.03 -1.24
N GLN A 305 -5.38 21.62 -2.09
CA GLN A 305 -4.84 22.49 -3.14
C GLN A 305 -5.92 22.89 -4.15
N PHE A 306 -6.75 21.96 -4.59
CA PHE A 306 -7.86 22.22 -5.52
C PHE A 306 -8.82 23.28 -4.96
N PHE A 307 -9.31 23.10 -3.73
CA PHE A 307 -10.24 24.03 -3.11
C PHE A 307 -9.61 25.39 -2.78
N SER A 308 -8.29 25.43 -2.54
CA SER A 308 -7.58 26.71 -2.38
C SER A 308 -7.52 27.51 -3.69
N LYS A 309 -7.41 26.85 -4.84
CA LYS A 309 -7.38 27.48 -6.17
C LYS A 309 -8.76 27.84 -6.71
N HIS A 310 -9.80 27.14 -6.25
CA HIS A 310 -11.18 27.30 -6.71
C HIS A 310 -12.16 27.58 -5.55
N PRO A 311 -12.10 28.79 -4.95
CA PRO A 311 -12.95 29.14 -3.82
C PRO A 311 -14.43 29.34 -4.19
N GLN A 312 -14.75 29.66 -5.45
CA GLN A 312 -16.12 29.92 -5.93
C GLN A 312 -16.81 28.67 -6.51
N ASN A 313 -18.15 28.60 -6.44
CA ASN A 313 -18.92 27.36 -6.65
C ASN A 313 -19.34 27.07 -8.11
N SER A 314 -19.47 28.07 -8.99
CA SER A 314 -20.23 27.92 -10.25
C SER A 314 -19.59 27.07 -11.35
N SER A 315 -18.26 26.89 -11.38
CA SER A 315 -17.58 25.95 -12.32
C SER A 315 -16.80 24.83 -11.61
N GLY A 316 -16.97 24.71 -10.29
CA GLY A 316 -16.12 23.88 -9.45
C GLY A 316 -16.29 22.37 -9.69
N THR A 317 -17.49 21.91 -10.02
CA THR A 317 -17.82 20.47 -10.09
C THR A 317 -17.13 19.78 -11.27
N THR A 318 -17.13 20.37 -12.47
CA THR A 318 -16.43 19.79 -13.64
C THR A 318 -14.92 19.71 -13.42
N LEU A 319 -14.33 20.76 -12.82
CA LEU A 319 -12.91 20.77 -12.48
C LEU A 319 -12.58 19.77 -11.37
N LEU A 320 -13.50 19.55 -10.43
CA LEU A 320 -13.35 18.53 -9.40
C LEU A 320 -13.33 17.13 -10.00
N HIS A 321 -14.24 16.82 -10.94
CA HIS A 321 -14.22 15.53 -11.64
C HIS A 321 -12.89 15.29 -12.35
N LYS A 322 -12.37 16.31 -13.05
CA LYS A 322 -11.03 16.25 -13.64
C LYS A 322 -9.95 15.98 -12.60
N CYS A 323 -9.99 16.67 -11.46
CA CYS A 323 -9.06 16.46 -10.34
C CYS A 323 -9.13 15.02 -9.78
N LEU A 324 -10.31 14.42 -9.73
CA LEU A 324 -10.50 13.04 -9.26
C LEU A 324 -10.00 12.00 -10.28
N ILE A 325 -10.11 12.30 -11.59
CA ILE A 325 -9.48 11.50 -12.66
C ILE A 325 -7.96 11.59 -12.55
N GLU A 326 -7.39 12.79 -12.35
CA GLU A 326 -5.95 12.97 -12.13
C GLU A 326 -5.43 12.16 -10.93
N LEU A 327 -6.20 12.11 -9.84
CA LEU A 327 -5.90 11.33 -8.62
C LEU A 327 -6.08 9.82 -8.78
N ASN A 328 -6.63 9.36 -9.91
CA ASN A 328 -7.05 7.98 -10.12
C ASN A 328 -7.97 7.47 -8.98
N TYR A 329 -9.03 8.23 -8.67
CA TYR A 329 -10.08 7.83 -7.73
C TYR A 329 -11.01 6.77 -8.35
N ASN A 330 -10.46 5.60 -8.67
CA ASN A 330 -11.15 4.46 -9.28
C ASN A 330 -12.06 3.70 -8.30
N ASN A 331 -12.84 4.43 -7.51
CA ASN A 331 -13.91 3.87 -6.69
C ASN A 331 -15.08 3.45 -7.62
N PRO A 332 -15.57 2.20 -7.55
CA PRO A 332 -16.69 1.72 -8.36
C PRO A 332 -17.95 2.60 -8.28
N ASP A 333 -18.33 3.00 -7.06
CA ASP A 333 -19.52 3.85 -6.82
C ASP A 333 -19.36 5.21 -7.53
N TYR A 334 -18.12 5.72 -7.59
CA TYR A 334 -17.81 6.98 -8.27
C TYR A 334 -17.79 6.84 -9.79
N VAL A 335 -17.37 5.69 -10.32
CA VAL A 335 -17.42 5.40 -11.76
C VAL A 335 -18.88 5.37 -12.23
N GLU A 336 -19.75 4.66 -11.50
CA GLU A 336 -21.19 4.60 -11.79
C GLU A 336 -21.84 5.98 -11.73
N HIS A 337 -21.48 6.78 -10.71
CA HIS A 337 -21.97 8.16 -10.59
C HIS A 337 -21.56 9.05 -11.76
N LEU A 338 -20.31 8.93 -12.24
CA LEU A 338 -19.85 9.66 -13.43
C LEU A 338 -20.62 9.24 -14.69
N ALA A 339 -20.83 7.94 -14.90
CA ALA A 339 -21.62 7.43 -16.01
C ALA A 339 -23.04 8.01 -15.97
N LYS A 340 -23.71 7.99 -14.80
CA LYS A 340 -25.04 8.59 -14.60
C LYS A 340 -25.07 10.09 -14.94
N ILE A 341 -24.06 10.86 -14.51
CA ILE A 341 -23.95 12.29 -14.85
C ILE A 341 -23.81 12.49 -16.35
N TYR A 342 -22.97 11.70 -17.02
CA TYR A 342 -22.78 11.82 -18.47
C TYR A 342 -24.04 11.40 -19.24
N SER A 343 -24.68 10.30 -18.89
CA SER A 343 -25.96 9.88 -19.49
C SER A 343 -27.04 10.94 -19.32
N GLN A 344 -27.19 11.52 -18.13
CA GLN A 344 -28.16 12.61 -17.90
C GLN A 344 -27.89 13.83 -18.77
N LYS A 345 -26.62 14.21 -18.93
CA LYS A 345 -26.24 15.32 -19.81
C LYS A 345 -26.51 15.01 -21.28
N LEU A 346 -26.28 13.76 -21.72
CA LEU A 346 -26.56 13.33 -23.10
C LEU A 346 -28.06 13.28 -23.38
N ASN A 347 -28.87 12.82 -22.41
CA ASN A 347 -30.31 12.76 -22.54
C ASN A 347 -30.98 14.15 -22.69
N ASN A 348 -30.28 15.22 -22.27
CA ASN A 348 -30.75 16.59 -22.44
C ASN A 348 -30.41 17.17 -23.83
N ILE A 349 -29.73 16.42 -24.69
CA ILE A 349 -29.41 16.83 -26.06
C ILE A 349 -30.36 16.09 -26.99
N ASP A 350 -31.22 16.80 -27.70
CA ASP A 350 -32.22 16.16 -28.57
C ASP A 350 -31.60 15.63 -29.87
N VAL A 351 -30.60 16.33 -30.39
CA VAL A 351 -29.97 16.01 -31.69
C VAL A 351 -28.86 14.99 -31.51
N GLU A 352 -29.00 13.85 -32.18
CA GLU A 352 -28.06 12.72 -32.07
C GLU A 352 -26.62 13.06 -32.53
N GLN A 353 -26.50 13.91 -33.55
CA GLN A 353 -25.21 14.43 -34.02
C GLN A 353 -24.50 15.27 -32.97
N ASP A 354 -25.26 16.07 -32.22
CA ASP A 354 -24.74 16.90 -31.13
C ASP A 354 -24.32 16.05 -29.92
N LYS A 355 -25.02 14.93 -29.66
CA LYS A 355 -24.57 13.94 -28.66
C LYS A 355 -23.21 13.36 -29.03
N LEU A 356 -23.02 12.93 -30.27
CA LEU A 356 -21.74 12.40 -30.74
C LEU A 356 -20.61 13.44 -30.68
N ALA A 357 -20.88 14.68 -31.10
CA ALA A 357 -19.90 15.76 -30.99
C ALA A 357 -19.51 16.02 -29.51
N THR A 358 -20.50 15.99 -28.61
CA THR A 358 -20.32 16.16 -27.16
C THR A 358 -19.50 15.01 -26.56
N LEU A 359 -19.81 13.76 -26.91
CA LEU A 359 -19.05 12.57 -26.48
C LEU A 359 -17.59 12.65 -26.93
N HIS A 360 -17.34 13.01 -28.20
CA HIS A 360 -15.98 13.19 -28.70
C HIS A 360 -15.22 14.31 -27.97
N LEU A 361 -15.91 15.40 -27.62
CA LEU A 361 -15.33 16.48 -26.83
C LEU A 361 -14.96 16.02 -25.41
N TRP A 362 -15.83 15.25 -24.75
CA TRP A 362 -15.54 14.68 -23.44
C TRP A 362 -14.39 13.66 -23.49
N LEU A 363 -14.39 12.77 -24.49
CA LEU A 363 -13.32 11.80 -24.73
C LEU A 363 -11.97 12.49 -24.93
N LYS A 364 -11.93 13.54 -25.74
CA LYS A 364 -10.75 14.40 -25.91
C LYS A 364 -10.31 14.99 -24.56
N GLY A 365 -11.25 15.53 -23.79
CA GLY A 365 -10.99 16.13 -22.47
C GLY A 365 -10.36 15.13 -21.50
N VAL A 366 -10.90 13.92 -21.41
CA VAL A 366 -10.40 12.85 -20.52
C VAL A 366 -9.04 12.33 -20.99
N ASN A 367 -8.85 12.13 -22.29
CA ASN A 367 -7.57 11.70 -22.86
C ASN A 367 -6.43 12.66 -22.55
N GLN A 368 -6.71 13.97 -22.52
CA GLN A 368 -5.75 15.02 -22.20
C GLN A 368 -5.42 15.14 -20.70
N VAL A 369 -6.14 14.43 -19.82
CA VAL A 369 -5.82 14.41 -18.38
C VAL A 369 -4.56 13.57 -18.15
N VAL A 370 -3.58 14.14 -17.46
CA VAL A 370 -2.39 13.41 -17.00
C VAL A 370 -2.69 12.78 -15.64
N SER A 371 -2.73 11.45 -15.60
CA SER A 371 -2.98 10.70 -14.37
C SER A 371 -1.70 10.62 -13.51
N LEU A 372 -1.88 10.65 -12.19
CA LEU A 372 -0.81 10.35 -11.24
C LEU A 372 -0.62 8.83 -11.18
N ASN A 373 0.28 8.29 -12.01
CA ASN A 373 0.47 6.85 -12.16
C ASN A 373 0.94 6.11 -10.89
N GLU A 374 1.42 6.83 -9.87
CA GLU A 374 2.00 6.20 -8.68
C GLU A 374 1.00 5.88 -7.55
N VAL A 375 -0.23 6.43 -7.64
CA VAL A 375 -1.23 6.37 -6.58
C VAL A 375 -2.61 6.13 -7.17
N GLN A 376 -3.36 5.17 -6.62
CA GLN A 376 -4.73 4.83 -7.04
C GLN A 376 -5.58 4.46 -5.83
N TYR A 377 -6.90 4.57 -5.91
CA TYR A 377 -7.75 4.24 -4.76
C TYR A 377 -7.82 2.73 -4.55
N ALA A 378 -8.26 1.99 -5.56
CA ALA A 378 -8.35 0.54 -5.57
C ALA A 378 -7.25 -0.08 -6.44
N LEU A 379 -6.51 -1.05 -5.90
CA LEU A 379 -5.34 -1.63 -6.59
C LEU A 379 -5.69 -2.58 -7.75
N HIS A 380 -6.80 -3.30 -7.63
CA HIS A 380 -7.20 -4.36 -8.57
C HIS A 380 -8.26 -3.91 -9.57
N ILE A 381 -8.59 -2.61 -9.58
CA ILE A 381 -9.55 -2.03 -10.50
C ILE A 381 -8.76 -1.20 -11.50
N GLU A 382 -9.22 -1.18 -12.75
CA GLU A 382 -8.62 -0.37 -13.79
C GLU A 382 -8.63 1.13 -13.41
N SER A 383 -7.77 1.93 -14.04
CA SER A 383 -7.71 3.35 -13.75
C SER A 383 -9.05 4.03 -14.05
N LEU A 384 -9.41 5.03 -13.25
CA LEU A 384 -10.63 5.82 -13.46
C LEU A 384 -10.63 6.45 -14.87
N LYS A 385 -9.46 6.87 -15.35
CA LYS A 385 -9.30 7.41 -16.71
C LYS A 385 -9.68 6.35 -17.75
N SER A 386 -9.15 5.13 -17.64
CA SER A 386 -9.45 4.03 -18.56
C SER A 386 -10.93 3.69 -18.55
N LEU A 387 -11.53 3.53 -17.36
CA LEU A 387 -12.95 3.18 -17.21
C LEU A 387 -13.86 4.23 -17.86
N VAL A 388 -13.54 5.52 -17.69
CA VAL A 388 -14.28 6.61 -18.33
C VAL A 388 -14.09 6.60 -19.85
N ILE A 389 -12.88 6.31 -20.35
CA ILE A 389 -12.62 6.20 -21.80
C ILE A 389 -13.43 5.05 -22.41
N ILE A 390 -13.38 3.87 -21.80
CA ILE A 390 -14.14 2.68 -22.25
C ILE A 390 -15.63 3.03 -22.33
N TRP A 391 -16.19 3.62 -21.26
CA TRP A 391 -17.59 4.02 -21.25
C TRP A 391 -17.93 5.01 -22.37
N LEU A 392 -17.08 6.02 -22.60
CA LEU A 392 -17.28 7.00 -23.67
C LEU A 392 -17.18 6.37 -25.06
N GLU A 393 -16.27 5.43 -25.28
CA GLU A 393 -16.11 4.73 -26.55
C GLU A 393 -17.32 3.85 -26.88
N GLU A 394 -17.86 3.13 -25.88
CA GLU A 394 -19.09 2.36 -26.02
C GLU A 394 -20.29 3.25 -26.35
N GLU A 395 -20.45 4.39 -25.66
CA GLU A 395 -21.52 5.36 -25.98
C GLU A 395 -21.37 5.96 -27.38
N ILE A 396 -20.15 6.28 -27.80
CA ILE A 396 -19.89 6.75 -29.17
C ILE A 396 -20.28 5.67 -30.19
N TRP A 397 -19.95 4.41 -29.92
CA TRP A 397 -20.31 3.29 -30.79
C TRP A 397 -21.83 3.09 -30.86
N TYR A 398 -22.52 3.18 -29.72
CA TYR A 398 -23.97 3.07 -29.63
C TYR A 398 -24.68 4.16 -30.45
N HIS A 399 -24.34 5.43 -30.22
CA HIS A 399 -24.95 6.56 -30.93
C HIS A 399 -24.62 6.57 -32.44
N LYS A 400 -23.42 6.12 -32.84
CA LYS A 400 -23.09 5.90 -34.26
C LYS A 400 -24.00 4.84 -34.90
N SER A 401 -24.26 3.76 -34.17
CA SER A 401 -25.13 2.68 -34.64
C SER A 401 -26.58 3.14 -34.81
N ILE A 402 -27.08 4.00 -33.90
CA ILE A 402 -28.41 4.62 -34.03
C ILE A 402 -28.50 5.47 -35.29
N LEU A 403 -27.52 6.34 -35.55
CA LEU A 403 -27.52 7.19 -36.75
C LEU A 403 -27.55 6.38 -38.04
N LEU A 404 -26.82 5.28 -38.11
CA LEU A 404 -26.85 4.36 -39.26
C LEU A 404 -28.27 3.80 -39.47
N VAL A 405 -28.93 3.36 -38.41
CA VAL A 405 -30.31 2.84 -38.49
C VAL A 405 -31.32 3.93 -38.90
N GLN A 406 -31.21 5.14 -38.34
CA GLN A 406 -32.08 6.26 -38.67
C GLN A 406 -31.92 6.71 -40.13
N SER A 407 -30.67 6.76 -40.63
CA SER A 407 -30.39 7.05 -42.04
C SER A 407 -30.96 5.99 -42.98
N ASN A 408 -31.03 4.73 -42.55
CA ASN A 408 -31.63 3.65 -43.34
C ASN A 408 -33.17 3.67 -43.28
N SER A 409 -33.77 4.21 -42.22
CA SER A 409 -35.23 4.26 -42.02
C SER A 409 -35.90 5.47 -42.67
N GLN A 410 -35.18 6.59 -42.86
CA GLN A 410 -35.70 7.77 -43.56
C GLN A 410 -35.64 7.66 -45.09
N ASN A 411 -34.95 6.65 -45.63
CA ASN A 411 -34.75 6.46 -47.06
C ASN A 411 -35.81 5.57 -47.75
N ASN A 412 -37.05 5.55 -47.26
CA ASN A 412 -38.21 4.99 -47.99
C ASN A 412 -38.92 6.02 -48.90
N SER A 413 -38.22 7.10 -49.27
CA SER A 413 -38.60 7.98 -50.38
C SER A 413 -37.51 7.87 -51.44
N GLU A 414 -37.87 7.42 -52.64
CA GLU A 414 -36.96 7.32 -53.79
C GLU A 414 -36.29 8.68 -54.08
N SER A 415 -35.02 8.84 -53.70
CA SER A 415 -33.99 9.58 -54.46
C SER A 415 -32.64 9.59 -53.73
N VAL A 416 -31.79 8.64 -54.13
CA VAL A 416 -30.34 8.75 -54.30
C VAL A 416 -29.63 9.87 -53.52
N LEU A 417 -29.14 9.53 -52.31
CA LEU A 417 -27.80 9.90 -51.86
C LEU A 417 -27.21 8.69 -51.12
N SER A 418 -26.70 7.78 -51.92
CA SER A 418 -25.84 6.68 -51.50
C SER A 418 -24.61 7.22 -50.77
N ASN A 419 -24.62 7.19 -49.44
CA ASN A 419 -23.37 7.00 -48.70
C ASN A 419 -22.95 5.53 -48.90
N SER A 420 -22.50 5.22 -50.11
CA SER A 420 -21.76 4.00 -50.36
C SER A 420 -20.53 4.04 -49.48
N ILE A 421 -20.48 3.21 -48.45
CA ILE A 421 -19.20 2.76 -47.89
C ILE A 421 -18.37 2.36 -49.11
N GLU A 422 -17.26 3.05 -49.38
CA GLU A 422 -16.41 2.72 -50.52
C GLU A 422 -16.01 1.24 -50.38
N LYS A 423 -16.56 0.40 -51.26
CA LYS A 423 -16.30 -1.03 -51.22
C LYS A 423 -14.81 -1.25 -51.37
N LEU A 424 -14.23 -2.10 -50.52
CA LEU A 424 -12.81 -2.36 -50.57
C LEU A 424 -12.49 -3.13 -51.86
N LYS A 425 -11.61 -2.57 -52.68
CA LYS A 425 -11.25 -3.15 -53.98
C LYS A 425 -10.22 -4.26 -53.82
N LEU A 426 -10.63 -5.48 -54.14
CA LEU A 426 -9.77 -6.66 -54.15
C LEU A 426 -9.20 -6.90 -55.55
N ASN A 427 -7.89 -7.16 -55.61
CA ASN A 427 -7.21 -7.54 -56.85
C ASN A 427 -7.36 -9.05 -57.15
N CYS A 428 -8.61 -9.46 -57.31
CA CYS A 428 -9.01 -10.80 -57.73
C CYS A 428 -10.28 -10.72 -58.58
N SER A 429 -10.66 -11.84 -59.19
CA SER A 429 -11.98 -12.00 -59.83
C SER A 429 -13.05 -12.41 -58.83
N VAL A 430 -14.34 -12.32 -59.21
CA VAL A 430 -15.46 -12.76 -58.36
C VAL A 430 -15.38 -14.27 -58.06
N ASN A 431 -14.84 -15.07 -58.98
CA ASN A 431 -14.68 -16.51 -58.79
C ASN A 431 -13.55 -16.81 -57.79
N GLU A 432 -12.39 -16.16 -57.93
CA GLU A 432 -11.29 -16.25 -56.97
C GLU A 432 -11.72 -15.79 -55.56
N LEU A 433 -12.51 -14.72 -55.49
CA LEU A 433 -13.07 -14.23 -54.24
C LEU A 433 -13.98 -15.28 -53.58
N ALA A 434 -14.85 -15.93 -54.34
CA ALA A 434 -15.71 -16.99 -53.83
C ALA A 434 -14.92 -18.17 -53.24
N VAL A 435 -13.85 -18.59 -53.92
CA VAL A 435 -12.93 -19.65 -53.45
C VAL A 435 -12.21 -19.22 -52.17
N LEU A 436 -11.71 -17.98 -52.09
CA LEU A 436 -11.05 -17.46 -50.89
C LEU A 436 -11.98 -17.43 -49.67
N ILE A 437 -13.20 -16.93 -49.85
CA ILE A 437 -14.19 -16.87 -48.76
C ILE A 437 -14.56 -18.27 -48.30
N ARG A 438 -14.71 -19.21 -49.25
CA ARG A 438 -14.96 -20.62 -48.93
C ARG A 438 -13.83 -21.21 -48.11
N MET A 439 -12.58 -21.01 -48.53
CA MET A 439 -11.42 -21.46 -47.76
C MET A 439 -11.39 -20.86 -46.35
N PHE A 440 -11.64 -19.56 -46.20
CA PHE A 440 -11.68 -18.92 -44.88
C PHE A 440 -12.84 -19.41 -44.00
N SER A 441 -13.97 -19.78 -44.60
CA SER A 441 -15.10 -20.38 -43.88
C SER A 441 -14.79 -21.83 -43.47
N GLU A 442 -14.24 -22.64 -44.38
CA GLU A 442 -13.93 -24.06 -44.13
C GLU A 442 -12.73 -24.26 -43.20
N THR A 443 -11.81 -23.29 -43.13
CA THR A 443 -10.67 -23.27 -42.18
C THR A 443 -11.00 -22.57 -40.86
N GLU A 444 -12.27 -22.22 -40.64
CA GLU A 444 -12.76 -21.54 -39.43
C GLU A 444 -12.08 -20.19 -39.13
N ILE A 445 -11.44 -19.57 -40.11
CA ILE A 445 -10.90 -18.20 -39.97
C ILE A 445 -12.06 -17.20 -39.87
N LEU A 446 -13.17 -17.47 -40.56
CA LEU A 446 -14.40 -16.67 -40.49
C LEU A 446 -15.53 -17.47 -39.84
N HIS A 447 -16.16 -16.88 -38.83
CA HIS A 447 -17.34 -17.45 -38.16
C HIS A 447 -18.59 -16.64 -38.52
N CYS A 448 -19.56 -17.29 -39.17
CA CYS A 448 -20.87 -16.70 -39.50
C CYS A 448 -21.97 -17.73 -39.25
N LYS A 449 -23.18 -17.28 -38.90
CA LYS A 449 -24.29 -18.20 -38.56
C LYS A 449 -24.76 -18.97 -39.79
N THR A 450 -24.70 -18.37 -40.98
CA THR A 450 -25.00 -19.02 -42.26
C THR A 450 -24.06 -18.55 -43.37
N HIS A 451 -23.85 -19.40 -44.39
CA HIS A 451 -23.10 -19.01 -45.59
C HIS A 451 -23.77 -17.86 -46.35
N ARG A 452 -25.10 -17.76 -46.27
CA ARG A 452 -25.85 -16.67 -46.92
C ARG A 452 -25.52 -15.32 -46.30
N GLU A 453 -25.51 -15.22 -44.97
CA GLU A 453 -25.11 -14.00 -44.26
C GLU A 453 -23.66 -13.60 -44.61
N LEU A 454 -22.76 -14.59 -44.68
CA LEU A 454 -21.37 -14.36 -45.10
C LEU A 454 -21.29 -13.79 -46.52
N ILE A 455 -22.02 -14.37 -47.47
CA ILE A 455 -22.03 -13.91 -48.87
C ILE A 455 -22.61 -12.50 -48.96
N GLU A 456 -23.72 -12.21 -48.28
CA GLU A 456 -24.35 -10.88 -48.25
C GLU A 456 -23.38 -9.83 -47.67
N LEU A 457 -22.71 -10.14 -46.57
CA LEU A 457 -21.70 -9.28 -45.95
C LEU A 457 -20.55 -8.99 -46.93
N ILE A 458 -20.04 -10.01 -47.62
CA ILE A 458 -18.96 -9.80 -48.58
C ILE A 458 -19.41 -8.93 -49.76
N THR A 459 -20.60 -9.17 -50.32
CA THR A 459 -21.10 -8.37 -51.46
C THR A 459 -21.39 -6.91 -51.11
N ASN A 460 -21.67 -6.62 -49.84
CA ASN A 460 -21.95 -5.27 -49.34
C ASN A 460 -20.66 -4.47 -49.09
N HIS A 461 -19.55 -5.13 -48.75
CA HIS A 461 -18.32 -4.46 -48.31
C HIS A 461 -17.16 -4.55 -49.30
N PHE A 462 -17.18 -5.48 -50.25
CA PHE A 462 -16.07 -5.71 -51.18
C PHE A 462 -16.48 -5.54 -52.63
N GLN A 463 -15.55 -5.06 -53.43
CA GLN A 463 -15.62 -5.03 -54.89
C GLN A 463 -14.39 -5.72 -55.48
N THR A 464 -14.48 -6.22 -56.70
CA THR A 464 -13.36 -6.87 -57.39
C THR A 464 -12.72 -5.94 -58.39
N SER A 465 -11.55 -6.35 -58.91
CA SER A 465 -10.86 -5.64 -60.00
C SER A 465 -11.73 -5.37 -61.23
N LYS A 466 -12.71 -6.26 -61.49
CA LYS A 466 -13.56 -6.25 -62.70
C LYS A 466 -15.03 -5.87 -62.44
N VAL A 467 -15.51 -5.96 -61.21
CA VAL A 467 -16.94 -5.77 -60.88
C VAL A 467 -17.08 -4.98 -59.58
N GLN A 468 -17.76 -3.82 -59.67
CA GLN A 468 -18.06 -2.94 -58.53
C GLN A 468 -19.17 -3.52 -57.64
N ASP A 469 -20.26 -3.99 -58.26
CA ASP A 469 -21.39 -4.59 -57.55
C ASP A 469 -21.48 -6.09 -57.80
N ILE A 470 -21.07 -6.85 -56.79
CA ILE A 470 -21.10 -8.31 -56.84
C ILE A 470 -22.51 -8.77 -56.48
N SER A 471 -23.17 -9.48 -57.39
CA SER A 471 -24.46 -10.12 -57.11
C SER A 471 -24.31 -11.25 -56.08
N VAL A 472 -25.13 -11.23 -55.02
CA VAL A 472 -25.25 -12.31 -54.02
C VAL A 472 -25.44 -13.67 -54.69
N LYS A 473 -26.31 -13.75 -55.71
CA LYS A 473 -26.56 -14.98 -56.46
C LYS A 473 -25.33 -15.45 -57.23
N SER A 474 -24.59 -14.52 -57.85
CA SER A 474 -23.37 -14.86 -58.59
C SER A 474 -22.27 -15.38 -57.65
N LEU A 475 -22.04 -14.70 -56.52
CA LEU A 475 -21.05 -15.09 -55.54
C LEU A 475 -21.42 -16.42 -54.87
N SER A 476 -22.70 -16.63 -54.55
CA SER A 476 -23.21 -17.87 -53.99
C SER A 476 -22.99 -19.07 -54.92
N ASN A 477 -23.33 -18.96 -56.20
CA ASN A 477 -23.12 -20.06 -57.14
C ASN A 477 -21.64 -20.44 -57.23
N LYS A 478 -20.75 -19.44 -57.29
CA LYS A 478 -19.29 -19.64 -57.39
C LYS A 478 -18.66 -20.13 -56.08
N PHE A 479 -19.32 -19.88 -54.95
CA PHE A 479 -18.90 -20.37 -53.65
C PHE A 479 -19.14 -21.89 -53.56
N TYR A 480 -20.33 -22.35 -53.94
CA TYR A 480 -20.65 -23.79 -53.90
C TYR A 480 -20.00 -24.58 -55.04
N GLU A 481 -19.95 -24.00 -56.24
CA GLU A 481 -19.40 -24.62 -57.45
C GLU A 481 -18.25 -23.79 -58.04
N PRO A 482 -17.06 -23.80 -57.39
CA PRO A 482 -15.89 -23.09 -57.90
C PRO A 482 -15.30 -23.78 -59.13
N ASP A 483 -14.88 -23.01 -60.13
CA ASP A 483 -14.20 -23.55 -61.30
C ASP A 483 -12.72 -23.87 -61.01
N ASN A 484 -12.19 -24.90 -61.67
CA ASN A 484 -10.82 -25.38 -61.45
C ASN A 484 -9.74 -24.34 -61.72
N ASN A 485 -9.99 -23.41 -62.66
CA ASN A 485 -9.03 -22.35 -62.99
C ASN A 485 -8.92 -21.34 -61.85
N SER A 486 -10.05 -20.93 -61.26
CA SER A 486 -10.07 -20.05 -60.08
C SER A 486 -9.43 -20.69 -58.85
N ILE A 487 -9.59 -22.00 -58.66
CA ILE A 487 -8.90 -22.73 -57.58
C ILE A 487 -7.38 -22.69 -57.79
N ALA A 488 -6.90 -22.91 -59.02
CA ALA A 488 -5.48 -22.86 -59.35
C ALA A 488 -4.88 -21.46 -59.09
N LEU A 489 -5.57 -20.40 -59.52
CA LEU A 489 -5.13 -19.02 -59.31
C LEU A 489 -5.11 -18.61 -57.83
N VAL A 490 -6.10 -19.05 -57.03
CA VAL A 490 -6.10 -18.81 -55.58
C VAL A 490 -4.96 -19.58 -54.90
N ARG A 491 -4.68 -20.82 -55.33
CA ARG A 491 -3.55 -21.60 -54.82
C ARG A 491 -2.22 -20.89 -55.01
N GLU A 492 -1.98 -20.31 -56.19
CA GLU A 492 -0.77 -19.52 -56.45
C GLU A 492 -0.67 -18.29 -55.53
N LYS A 493 -1.77 -17.57 -55.33
CA LYS A 493 -1.81 -16.42 -54.40
C LYS A 493 -1.51 -16.85 -52.96
N LEU A 494 -2.04 -17.98 -52.50
CA LEU A 494 -1.74 -18.51 -51.16
C LEU A 494 -0.27 -18.92 -51.01
N ILE A 495 0.34 -19.53 -52.04
CA ILE A 495 1.77 -19.85 -52.05
C ILE A 495 2.60 -18.55 -51.98
N GLN A 496 2.22 -17.50 -52.70
CA GLN A 496 2.89 -16.21 -52.61
C GLN A 496 2.79 -15.60 -51.21
N MET A 497 1.62 -15.68 -50.57
CA MET A 497 1.43 -15.23 -49.18
C MET A 497 2.29 -16.02 -48.20
N LEU A 498 2.36 -17.35 -48.34
CA LEU A 498 3.21 -18.21 -47.53
C LEU A 498 4.69 -17.86 -47.70
N ASN A 499 5.15 -17.68 -48.94
CA ASN A 499 6.52 -17.28 -49.22
C ASN A 499 6.85 -15.91 -48.63
N ARG A 500 5.89 -14.97 -48.64
CA ARG A 500 6.05 -13.66 -48.00
C ARG A 500 6.09 -13.76 -46.48
N LEU A 501 5.27 -14.62 -45.89
CA LEU A 501 5.27 -14.89 -44.46
C LEU A 501 6.60 -15.48 -43.99
N ASN A 502 7.22 -16.34 -44.78
CA ASN A 502 8.57 -16.86 -44.49
C ASN A 502 9.69 -15.81 -44.61
N GLN A 503 9.40 -14.61 -45.13
CA GLN A 503 10.32 -13.48 -45.25
C GLN A 503 10.05 -12.37 -44.23
N LEU A 504 8.94 -12.45 -43.47
CA LEU A 504 8.63 -11.59 -42.34
C LEU A 504 9.31 -12.16 -41.08
#